data_AF-A0A9D4UCV5-F1
#
_entry.id   AF-A0A9D4UCV5-F1
#
_cell.length_a   1.000
_cell.length_b   1.000
_cell.length_c   1.000
_cell.angle_alpha   90.00
_cell.angle_beta   90.00
_cell.angle_gamma   90.00
#
_symmetry.space_group_name_H-M   'P 1'
#
loop_
_entity.id
_entity.type
_entity.pdbx_description
1 polymer ?
#
loop_
_entity_poly.entity_id
_entity_poly.type
_entity_poly.pdbx_seq_one_letter_code
_entity_poly.pdbx_strand_id
1 'polypeptide(L)'
;MPALSFSSVSSFKPEKKQIAALPDDQPLVQNSTALSITYQPEEVSSSKRKRLILIDGKAVVYRAYYKLMARLQHGELMNDTSGDSDWVLTVFTALSTVLKTFELTPSHIVVIFDHEGLTFRHTMFSDYKLNRSPTPDTVRQSLRYIKPALAAMGVRTVEIAGVEADDVIATLAVSAIKADAKVRVLSPDKDFFQLISPSLRLLRFVPRGSGIVSFGLEEFHARFGDLSPSQFVDILALMGDKIDNIPGVSGIGEKTAVKLLQVYGNLENLIKERNNVKGKRASNGLMTDKGEVFLSKRLVTLRTDLPHYIVPYSLDDFLYKQPQDGGQHFLNLVKAMGSFVEGPFVNDLERRTKKLWRRYL
;
A
#
# COMPACT_ATOMS: atom_id res chain seq x y z
N MET A 1 -19.45 28.01 63.03
CA MET A 1 -19.73 27.06 61.93
C MET A 1 -19.60 27.82 60.61
N PRO A 2 -18.41 27.89 59.99
CA PRO A 2 -18.23 28.58 58.72
C PRO A 2 -18.37 27.62 57.53
N ALA A 3 -18.82 28.17 56.39
CA ALA A 3 -19.14 27.47 55.15
C ALA A 3 -17.90 26.88 54.46
N LEU A 4 -18.04 25.65 53.95
CA LEU A 4 -17.06 24.99 53.08
C LEU A 4 -17.27 25.44 51.63
N SER A 5 -16.23 26.00 51.02
CA SER A 5 -16.17 26.35 49.61
C SER A 5 -15.78 25.13 48.77
N PHE A 6 -16.47 24.94 47.63
CA PHE A 6 -16.10 23.96 46.62
C PHE A 6 -14.94 24.50 45.77
N SER A 7 -13.80 23.82 45.78
CA SER A 7 -12.71 24.02 44.82
C SER A 7 -13.09 23.38 43.48
N SER A 8 -13.03 24.16 42.41
CA SER A 8 -13.28 23.74 41.04
C SER A 8 -12.27 22.67 40.57
N VAL A 9 -12.80 21.60 39.99
CA VAL A 9 -12.02 20.58 39.27
C VAL A 9 -11.45 21.22 38.01
N SER A 10 -10.12 21.15 37.86
CA SER A 10 -9.41 21.62 36.67
C SER A 10 -9.87 20.86 35.43
N SER A 11 -10.33 21.60 34.42
CA SER A 11 -10.69 21.06 33.11
C SER A 11 -9.44 20.52 32.40
N PHE A 12 -9.40 19.21 32.20
CA PHE A 12 -8.41 18.54 31.36
C PHE A 12 -8.68 18.94 29.90
N LYS A 13 -7.82 19.76 29.30
CA LYS A 13 -7.85 20.02 27.85
C LYS A 13 -7.08 18.89 27.15
N PRO A 14 -7.69 18.10 26.25
CA PRO A 14 -6.96 17.13 25.48
C PRO A 14 -6.08 17.87 24.45
N GLU A 15 -4.77 17.60 24.49
CA GLU A 15 -3.83 18.03 23.45
C GLU A 15 -4.24 17.44 22.10
N LYS A 16 -4.40 18.30 21.09
CA LYS A 16 -4.58 17.90 19.69
C LYS A 16 -3.28 17.25 19.18
N LYS A 17 -3.16 15.93 19.27
CA LYS A 17 -2.15 15.19 18.50
C LYS A 17 -2.50 15.28 17.02
N GLN A 18 -1.64 15.95 16.26
CA GLN A 18 -1.72 16.05 14.80
C GLN A 18 -1.53 14.64 14.20
N ILE A 19 -2.56 14.07 13.55
CA ILE A 19 -2.40 12.80 12.82
C ILE A 19 -1.49 13.07 11.62
N ALA A 20 -0.36 12.37 11.57
CA ALA A 20 0.46 12.29 10.37
C ALA A 20 -0.32 11.55 9.27
N ALA A 21 -0.38 12.11 8.05
CA ALA A 21 -0.74 11.32 6.87
C ALA A 21 0.12 10.05 6.83
N LEU A 22 -0.42 8.95 6.28
CA LEU A 22 0.43 7.77 6.00
C LEU A 22 1.67 8.29 5.26
N PRO A 23 2.89 7.97 5.73
CA PRO A 23 4.09 8.71 5.32
C PRO A 23 4.35 8.74 3.79
N ASP A 24 3.79 7.80 3.03
CA ASP A 24 3.90 7.70 1.57
C ASP A 24 2.70 8.28 0.77
N ASP A 25 1.67 8.79 1.45
CA ASP A 25 0.53 9.50 0.85
C ASP A 25 0.88 10.98 0.56
N GLN A 26 2.03 11.25 -0.08
CA GLN A 26 2.32 12.61 -0.58
C GLN A 26 1.24 13.02 -1.60
N PRO A 27 0.76 14.27 -1.56
CA PRO A 27 -0.26 14.73 -2.49
C PRO A 27 0.28 14.61 -3.92
N LEU A 28 -0.42 13.81 -4.75
CA LEU A 28 -0.28 13.88 -6.20
C LEU A 28 -0.50 15.34 -6.61
N VAL A 29 0.45 15.90 -7.37
CA VAL A 29 0.48 17.32 -7.75
C VAL A 29 -0.91 17.75 -8.23
N GLN A 30 -1.52 18.69 -7.49
CA GLN A 30 -2.77 19.33 -7.86
C GLN A 30 -2.49 20.37 -8.96
N ASN A 31 -2.30 19.91 -10.19
CA ASN A 31 -2.62 20.76 -11.32
C ASN A 31 -4.11 20.60 -11.58
N SER A 32 -4.86 21.58 -11.08
CA SER A 32 -6.30 21.71 -11.21
C SER A 32 -6.69 21.92 -12.67
N THR A 33 -6.92 20.80 -13.36
CA THR A 33 -7.96 20.68 -14.37
C THR A 33 -8.60 19.33 -14.10
N ALA A 34 -9.80 19.36 -13.51
CA ALA A 34 -10.59 18.16 -13.29
C ALA A 34 -11.02 17.60 -14.65
N LEU A 35 -10.12 16.86 -15.31
CA LEU A 35 -10.49 15.94 -16.36
C LEU A 35 -11.13 14.74 -15.65
N SER A 36 -12.46 14.70 -15.66
CA SER A 36 -13.22 13.47 -15.46
C SER A 36 -12.86 12.51 -16.60
N ILE A 37 -11.76 11.76 -16.43
CA ILE A 37 -11.40 10.71 -17.36
C ILE A 37 -12.33 9.53 -17.09
N THR A 38 -13.44 9.53 -17.83
CA THR A 38 -14.27 8.34 -18.04
C THR A 38 -13.38 7.24 -18.61
N TYR A 39 -13.37 6.07 -17.98
CA TYR A 39 -12.74 4.86 -18.48
C TYR A 39 -13.23 4.58 -19.92
N GLN A 40 -12.33 4.69 -20.89
CA GLN A 40 -12.53 4.23 -22.27
C GLN A 40 -12.11 2.76 -22.32
N PRO A 41 -12.98 1.82 -22.73
CA PRO A 41 -12.58 0.43 -22.91
C PRO A 41 -11.62 0.34 -24.10
N GLU A 42 -10.42 -0.21 -23.88
CA GLU A 42 -9.51 -0.59 -24.97
C GLU A 42 -10.17 -1.66 -25.87
N GLU A 43 -9.97 -1.54 -27.19
CA GLU A 43 -10.48 -2.48 -28.19
C GLU A 43 -10.02 -3.92 -27.92
N VAL A 44 -10.97 -4.85 -28.02
CA VAL A 44 -10.81 -6.25 -27.68
C VAL A 44 -10.17 -7.00 -28.85
N SER A 45 -8.85 -7.18 -28.78
CA SER A 45 -8.14 -8.19 -29.57
C SER A 45 -8.34 -9.60 -28.96
N SER A 46 -8.54 -10.58 -29.83
CA SER A 46 -9.17 -11.90 -29.64
C SER A 46 -8.46 -12.97 -28.78
N SER A 47 -7.73 -12.58 -27.74
CA SER A 47 -7.59 -13.43 -26.55
C SER A 47 -7.85 -12.54 -25.32
N LYS A 48 -8.75 -12.95 -24.41
CA LYS A 48 -9.03 -12.17 -23.20
C LYS A 48 -7.77 -12.16 -22.33
N ARG A 49 -6.90 -11.20 -22.58
CA ARG A 49 -5.65 -11.00 -21.86
C ARG A 49 -5.93 -11.03 -20.36
N LYS A 50 -5.26 -11.92 -19.63
CA LYS A 50 -5.48 -12.12 -18.19
C LYS A 50 -5.25 -10.79 -17.46
N ARG A 51 -6.14 -10.43 -16.55
CA ARG A 51 -6.02 -9.26 -15.67
C ARG A 51 -5.84 -9.72 -14.24
N LEU A 52 -4.68 -9.41 -13.65
CA LEU A 52 -4.31 -9.73 -12.28
C LEU A 52 -4.35 -8.47 -11.41
N ILE A 53 -4.99 -8.58 -10.24
CA ILE A 53 -4.89 -7.58 -9.17
C ILE A 53 -4.13 -8.19 -8.00
N LEU A 54 -3.01 -7.57 -7.64
CA LEU A 54 -2.22 -7.84 -6.44
C LEU A 54 -2.57 -6.78 -5.41
N ILE A 55 -2.89 -7.17 -4.19
CA ILE A 55 -3.29 -6.24 -3.13
C ILE A 55 -2.34 -6.38 -1.95
N ASP A 56 -1.74 -5.27 -1.53
CA ASP A 56 -1.07 -5.16 -0.25
C ASP A 56 -2.11 -5.14 0.87
N GLY A 57 -2.29 -6.29 1.52
CA GLY A 57 -3.33 -6.53 2.51
C GLY A 57 -3.13 -5.69 3.76
N LYS A 58 -1.89 -5.52 4.22
CA LYS A 58 -1.60 -4.73 5.42
C LYS A 58 -1.87 -3.26 5.16
N ALA A 59 -1.44 -2.71 4.02
CA ALA A 59 -1.74 -1.33 3.67
C ALA A 59 -3.24 -1.05 3.54
N VAL A 60 -4.03 -1.97 2.98
CA VAL A 60 -5.50 -1.84 2.93
C VAL A 60 -6.11 -1.75 4.34
N VAL A 61 -5.67 -2.58 5.28
CA VAL A 61 -6.16 -2.57 6.66
C VAL A 61 -5.75 -1.29 7.39
N TYR A 62 -4.49 -0.86 7.26
CA TYR A 62 -4.03 0.40 7.86
C TYR A 62 -4.76 1.61 7.28
N ARG A 63 -5.00 1.64 5.96
CA ARG A 63 -5.78 2.69 5.31
C ARG A 63 -7.21 2.74 5.86
N ALA A 64 -7.84 1.58 6.06
CA ALA A 64 -9.17 1.49 6.66
C ALA A 64 -9.19 2.03 8.10
N TYR A 65 -8.24 1.59 8.93
CA TYR A 65 -8.11 2.01 10.32
C TYR A 65 -7.92 3.52 10.47
N TYR A 66 -6.91 4.11 9.81
CA TYR A 66 -6.66 5.55 9.95
C TYR A 66 -7.77 6.42 9.37
N LYS A 67 -8.47 5.94 8.33
CA LYS A 67 -9.67 6.60 7.82
C LYS A 67 -10.77 6.62 8.87
N LEU A 68 -11.00 5.51 9.57
CA LEU A 68 -11.99 5.44 10.65
C LEU A 68 -11.61 6.40 11.80
N MET A 69 -10.36 6.36 12.25
CA MET A 69 -9.85 7.23 13.31
C MET A 69 -10.02 8.71 12.98
N ALA A 70 -9.74 9.11 11.73
CA ALA A 70 -9.95 10.49 11.30
C ALA A 70 -11.42 10.90 11.40
N ARG A 71 -12.37 10.05 10.99
CA ARG A 71 -13.81 10.34 11.07
C ARG A 71 -14.31 10.43 12.52
N LEU A 72 -13.82 9.56 13.39
CA LEU A 72 -14.11 9.62 14.83
C LEU A 72 -13.63 10.94 15.44
N GLN A 73 -12.39 11.34 15.14
CA GLN A 73 -11.83 12.61 15.64
C GLN A 73 -12.55 13.86 15.11
N HIS A 74 -13.07 13.80 13.88
CA HIS A 74 -13.89 14.88 13.31
C HIS A 74 -15.34 14.87 13.78
N GLY A 75 -15.72 13.92 14.65
CA GLY A 75 -17.07 13.86 15.18
C GLY A 75 -18.11 13.40 14.17
N GLU A 76 -17.69 12.72 13.10
CA GLU A 76 -18.59 12.18 12.08
C GLU A 76 -19.12 10.80 12.45
N LEU A 77 -18.57 10.19 13.51
CA LEU A 77 -19.07 9.01 14.19
C LEU A 77 -19.26 9.40 15.66
N MET A 78 -20.39 10.06 15.98
CA MET A 78 -20.79 10.27 17.36
C MET A 78 -21.72 9.11 17.77
N ASN A 79 -21.32 8.39 18.82
CA ASN A 79 -22.14 7.50 19.67
C ASN A 79 -22.20 5.98 19.39
N ASP A 80 -21.41 5.41 18.46
CA ASP A 80 -21.69 4.02 18.01
C ASP A 80 -20.54 3.02 18.13
N THR A 81 -19.51 3.35 18.91
CA THR A 81 -18.38 2.45 19.14
C THR A 81 -18.04 2.47 20.63
N SER A 82 -18.44 1.43 21.36
CA SER A 82 -17.57 0.96 22.44
C SER A 82 -16.23 0.61 21.77
N GLY A 83 -15.08 0.86 22.40
CA GLY A 83 -13.76 0.61 21.79
C GLY A 83 -13.56 -0.82 21.25
N ASP A 84 -14.49 -1.73 21.55
CA ASP A 84 -14.57 -3.10 21.08
C ASP A 84 -15.10 -3.29 19.63
N SER A 85 -15.55 -2.24 18.93
CA SER A 85 -16.14 -2.38 17.59
C SER A 85 -15.34 -1.75 16.43
N ASP A 86 -14.28 -1.00 16.75
CA ASP A 86 -13.40 -0.34 15.76
C ASP A 86 -12.75 -1.32 14.78
N TRP A 87 -12.41 -2.53 15.24
CA TRP A 87 -11.82 -3.56 14.40
C TRP A 87 -12.83 -4.09 13.37
N VAL A 88 -14.12 -4.18 13.71
CA VAL A 88 -15.17 -4.60 12.76
C VAL A 88 -15.33 -3.56 11.67
N LEU A 89 -15.44 -2.28 12.04
CA LEU A 89 -15.55 -1.19 11.06
C LEU A 89 -14.29 -1.11 10.17
N THR A 90 -13.12 -1.38 10.74
CA THR A 90 -11.86 -1.48 9.99
C THR A 90 -11.91 -2.64 8.98
N VAL A 91 -12.33 -3.84 9.39
CA VAL A 91 -12.49 -5.01 8.50
C VAL A 91 -13.50 -4.73 7.39
N PHE A 92 -14.68 -4.18 7.70
CA PHE A 92 -15.71 -3.89 6.70
C PHE A 92 -15.27 -2.82 5.71
N THR A 93 -14.54 -1.80 6.17
CA THR A 93 -13.97 -0.77 5.31
C THR A 93 -12.87 -1.34 4.40
N ALA A 94 -12.02 -2.22 4.93
CA ALA A 94 -10.99 -2.90 4.16
C ALA A 94 -11.58 -3.86 3.10
N LEU A 95 -12.57 -4.69 3.47
CA LEU A 95 -13.32 -5.53 2.53
C LEU A 95 -14.01 -4.71 1.44
N SER A 96 -14.59 -3.56 1.82
CA SER A 96 -15.18 -2.61 0.87
C SER A 96 -14.18 -2.08 -0.15
N THR A 97 -12.94 -1.83 0.27
CA THR A 97 -11.85 -1.45 -0.62
C THR A 97 -11.48 -2.60 -1.57
N VAL A 98 -11.36 -3.83 -1.07
CA VAL A 98 -11.09 -5.00 -1.92
C VAL A 98 -12.21 -5.19 -2.94
N LEU A 99 -13.47 -5.13 -2.53
CA LEU A 99 -14.62 -5.21 -3.45
C LEU A 99 -14.59 -4.15 -4.54
N LYS A 100 -14.11 -2.95 -4.24
CA LYS A 100 -13.99 -1.87 -5.23
C LYS A 100 -13.01 -2.24 -6.35
N THR A 101 -11.95 -3.00 -6.06
CA THR A 101 -11.01 -3.45 -7.10
C THR A 101 -11.67 -4.36 -8.15
N PHE A 102 -12.76 -5.04 -7.81
CA PHE A 102 -13.51 -5.87 -8.77
C PHE A 102 -14.29 -5.07 -9.81
N GLU A 103 -14.45 -3.75 -9.62
CA GLU A 103 -15.03 -2.88 -10.65
C GLU A 103 -14.18 -2.91 -11.92
N LEU A 104 -12.86 -3.13 -11.79
CA LEU A 104 -11.89 -3.31 -12.86
C LEU A 104 -11.99 -4.67 -13.58
N THR A 105 -12.92 -5.54 -13.17
CA THR A 105 -13.12 -6.89 -13.74
C THR A 105 -11.85 -7.75 -13.77
N PRO A 106 -11.15 -7.96 -12.65
CA PRO A 106 -10.02 -8.88 -12.63
C PRO A 106 -10.48 -10.29 -13.03
N SER A 107 -9.64 -10.98 -13.80
CA SER A 107 -9.74 -12.45 -13.93
C SER A 107 -9.05 -13.15 -12.78
N HIS A 108 -7.98 -12.53 -12.25
CA HIS A 108 -7.15 -13.07 -11.19
C HIS A 108 -7.00 -12.03 -10.08
N ILE A 109 -7.04 -12.46 -8.82
CA ILE A 109 -6.92 -11.59 -7.66
C ILE A 109 -6.27 -12.33 -6.48
N VAL A 110 -5.37 -11.65 -5.79
CA VAL A 110 -4.74 -12.15 -4.56
C VAL A 110 -4.42 -11.00 -3.62
N VAL A 111 -4.57 -11.26 -2.31
CA VAL A 111 -4.16 -10.35 -1.25
C VAL A 111 -2.92 -10.92 -0.56
N ILE A 112 -1.86 -10.13 -0.50
CA ILE A 112 -0.59 -10.52 0.09
C ILE A 112 -0.47 -9.84 1.44
N PHE A 113 -0.14 -10.59 2.48
CA PHE A 113 0.13 -10.04 3.81
C PHE A 113 1.59 -10.31 4.19
N ASP A 114 2.14 -9.43 5.01
CA ASP A 114 3.42 -9.69 5.67
C ASP A 114 3.30 -10.90 6.59
N HIS A 115 4.34 -11.73 6.60
CA HIS A 115 4.55 -12.71 7.65
C HIS A 115 5.23 -12.03 8.85
N GLU A 116 4.93 -12.48 10.07
CA GLU A 116 5.60 -11.98 11.27
C GLU A 116 7.06 -12.46 11.35
N GLY A 117 7.97 -11.60 11.82
CA GLY A 117 9.36 -11.96 12.05
C GLY A 117 10.36 -11.27 11.12
N LEU A 118 11.61 -11.74 11.19
CA LEU A 118 12.73 -11.14 10.48
C LEU A 118 12.72 -11.54 9.00
N THR A 119 13.18 -10.61 8.17
CA THR A 119 13.33 -10.78 6.72
C THR A 119 14.80 -10.71 6.35
N PHE A 120 15.13 -11.04 5.09
CA PHE A 120 16.50 -10.91 4.61
C PHE A 120 17.05 -9.47 4.75
N ARG A 121 16.20 -8.42 4.78
CA ARG A 121 16.65 -7.04 5.00
C ARG A 121 17.24 -6.83 6.39
N HIS A 122 16.68 -7.48 7.41
CA HIS A 122 17.21 -7.43 8.78
C HIS A 122 18.60 -8.08 8.88
N THR A 123 18.88 -9.09 8.03
CA THR A 123 20.22 -9.70 7.95
C THR A 123 21.23 -8.79 7.23
N MET A 124 20.77 -7.92 6.33
CA MET A 124 21.62 -6.96 5.60
C MET A 124 21.89 -5.71 6.42
N PHE A 125 20.93 -5.27 7.22
CA PHE A 125 21.01 -4.07 8.04
C PHE A 125 20.17 -4.26 9.30
N SER A 126 20.82 -4.40 10.45
CA SER A 126 20.16 -4.67 11.74
C SER A 126 19.16 -3.60 12.13
N ASP A 127 19.43 -2.35 11.72
CA ASP A 127 18.64 -1.20 12.14
C ASP A 127 17.44 -0.94 11.24
N TYR A 128 17.20 -1.80 10.25
CA TYR A 128 16.07 -1.71 9.33
C TYR A 128 14.74 -1.78 10.07
N LYS A 129 13.83 -0.83 9.77
CA LYS A 129 12.49 -0.70 10.38
C LYS A 129 12.47 -0.57 11.92
N LEU A 130 13.61 -0.36 12.59
CA LEU A 130 13.66 -0.22 14.07
C LEU A 130 12.83 0.94 14.60
N ASN A 131 12.67 2.01 13.82
CA ASN A 131 11.93 3.21 14.23
C ASN A 131 10.42 3.11 13.95
N ARG A 132 9.92 2.00 13.39
CA ARG A 132 8.49 1.85 13.11
C ARG A 132 7.72 1.68 14.41
N SER A 133 6.68 2.49 14.59
CA SER A 133 5.74 2.33 15.70
C SER A 133 5.09 0.94 15.69
N PRO A 134 4.79 0.36 16.86
CA PRO A 134 4.10 -0.93 16.93
C PRO A 134 2.75 -0.87 16.22
N THR A 135 2.36 -1.98 15.58
CA THR A 135 1.04 -2.11 14.96
C THR A 135 -0.07 -1.90 16.00
N PRO A 136 -1.07 -1.01 15.74
CA PRO A 136 -2.19 -0.81 16.66
C PRO A 136 -2.96 -2.11 16.93
N ASP A 137 -3.49 -2.29 18.15
CA ASP A 137 -4.23 -3.50 18.51
C ASP A 137 -5.46 -3.73 17.63
N THR A 138 -6.19 -2.67 17.30
CA THR A 138 -7.30 -2.71 16.34
C THR A 138 -6.88 -3.26 14.99
N VAL A 139 -5.69 -2.89 14.50
CA VAL A 139 -5.14 -3.39 13.23
C VAL A 139 -4.75 -4.87 13.36
N ARG A 140 -4.08 -5.25 14.46
CA ARG A 140 -3.75 -6.66 14.74
C ARG A 140 -5.01 -7.53 14.78
N GLN A 141 -6.04 -7.08 15.47
CA GLN A 141 -7.32 -7.78 15.55
C GLN A 141 -7.99 -7.84 14.17
N SER A 142 -8.03 -6.72 13.43
CA SER A 142 -8.60 -6.68 12.08
C SER A 142 -7.93 -7.67 11.12
N LEU A 143 -6.60 -7.81 11.20
CA LEU A 143 -5.83 -8.78 10.38
C LEU A 143 -6.27 -10.22 10.63
N ARG A 144 -6.65 -10.58 11.87
CA ARG A 144 -7.13 -11.93 12.21
C ARG A 144 -8.47 -12.27 11.54
N TYR A 145 -9.35 -11.28 11.38
CA TYR A 145 -10.70 -11.49 10.84
C TYR A 145 -10.81 -11.23 9.35
N ILE A 146 -10.00 -10.34 8.78
CA ILE A 146 -10.07 -10.04 7.34
C ILE A 146 -9.59 -11.20 6.47
N LYS A 147 -8.53 -11.93 6.89
CA LYS A 147 -7.99 -13.08 6.16
C LYS A 147 -9.03 -14.18 5.93
N PRO A 148 -9.73 -14.71 6.95
CA PRO A 148 -10.79 -15.70 6.74
C PRO A 148 -11.99 -15.13 5.97
N ALA A 149 -12.33 -13.85 6.16
CA ALA A 149 -13.40 -13.22 5.37
C ALA A 149 -13.05 -13.13 3.87
N LEU A 150 -11.81 -12.80 3.51
CA LEU A 150 -11.35 -12.79 2.12
C LEU A 150 -11.40 -14.20 1.52
N ALA A 151 -10.91 -15.20 2.24
CA ALA A 151 -10.97 -16.60 1.81
C ALA A 151 -12.42 -17.06 1.58
N ALA A 152 -13.33 -16.74 2.51
CA ALA A 152 -14.75 -17.03 2.39
C ALA A 152 -15.43 -16.31 1.20
N MET A 153 -14.88 -15.17 0.75
CA MET A 153 -15.35 -14.42 -0.43
C MET A 153 -14.81 -14.99 -1.76
N GLY A 154 -13.95 -16.00 -1.70
CA GLY A 154 -13.27 -16.60 -2.86
C GLY A 154 -11.99 -15.87 -3.27
N VAL A 155 -11.46 -14.99 -2.41
CA VAL A 155 -10.19 -14.28 -2.64
C VAL A 155 -9.06 -14.98 -1.92
N ARG A 156 -8.06 -15.44 -2.67
CA ARG A 156 -6.88 -16.09 -2.11
C ARG A 156 -6.01 -15.08 -1.35
N THR A 157 -5.47 -15.50 -0.22
CA THR A 157 -4.50 -14.76 0.58
C THR A 157 -3.15 -15.48 0.57
N VAL A 158 -2.04 -14.73 0.54
CA VAL A 158 -0.67 -15.26 0.53
C VAL A 158 0.16 -14.60 1.62
N GLU A 159 0.91 -15.42 2.37
CA GLU A 159 1.91 -15.02 3.36
C GLU A 159 3.11 -15.96 3.22
N ILE A 160 4.32 -15.40 3.12
CA ILE A 160 5.56 -16.16 2.95
C ILE A 160 6.52 -15.83 4.09
N ALA A 161 6.92 -16.83 4.87
CA ALA A 161 7.86 -16.63 5.97
C ALA A 161 9.22 -16.13 5.47
N GLY A 162 9.78 -15.13 6.16
CA GLY A 162 11.10 -14.57 5.85
C GLY A 162 11.16 -13.63 4.63
N VAL A 163 10.02 -13.38 3.98
CA VAL A 163 9.91 -12.52 2.80
C VAL A 163 8.85 -11.45 3.05
N GLU A 164 9.14 -10.21 2.67
CA GLU A 164 8.17 -9.11 2.81
C GLU A 164 7.07 -9.22 1.76
N ALA A 165 5.88 -8.73 2.08
CA ALA A 165 4.77 -8.73 1.14
C ALA A 165 5.14 -8.04 -0.18
N ASP A 166 5.98 -7.01 -0.12
CA ASP A 166 6.37 -6.22 -1.28
C ASP A 166 7.21 -7.00 -2.29
N ASP A 167 8.12 -7.86 -1.80
CA ASP A 167 8.92 -8.74 -2.66
C ASP A 167 8.09 -9.87 -3.27
N VAL A 168 7.11 -10.40 -2.51
CA VAL A 168 6.14 -11.37 -3.04
C VAL A 168 5.30 -10.73 -4.14
N ILE A 169 4.76 -9.53 -3.90
CA ILE A 169 4.00 -8.76 -4.89
C ILE A 169 4.87 -8.51 -6.13
N ALA A 170 6.11 -8.05 -5.96
CA ALA A 170 7.02 -7.75 -7.06
C ALA A 170 7.35 -8.99 -7.90
N THR A 171 7.61 -10.12 -7.25
CA THR A 171 7.86 -11.40 -7.92
C THR A 171 6.64 -11.89 -8.70
N LEU A 172 5.46 -11.89 -8.08
CA LEU A 172 4.22 -12.33 -8.72
C LEU A 172 3.83 -11.40 -9.89
N ALA A 173 4.05 -10.10 -9.74
CA ALA A 173 3.79 -9.10 -10.78
C ALA A 173 4.62 -9.37 -12.02
N VAL A 174 5.95 -9.52 -11.87
CA VAL A 174 6.85 -9.79 -13.00
C VAL A 174 6.55 -11.14 -13.63
N SER A 175 6.27 -12.17 -12.83
CA SER A 175 5.87 -13.49 -13.34
C SER A 175 4.57 -13.41 -14.17
N ALA A 176 3.57 -12.67 -13.70
CA ALA A 176 2.31 -12.50 -14.42
C ALA A 176 2.47 -11.71 -15.73
N ILE A 177 3.33 -10.68 -15.76
CA ILE A 177 3.66 -9.95 -16.99
C ILE A 177 4.33 -10.87 -18.01
N LYS A 178 5.26 -11.73 -17.58
CA LYS A 178 5.89 -12.75 -18.44
C LYS A 178 4.87 -13.75 -19.00
N ALA A 179 3.78 -14.00 -18.26
CA ALA A 179 2.63 -14.78 -18.71
C ALA A 179 1.57 -13.95 -19.48
N ASP A 180 1.98 -12.82 -20.06
CA ASP A 180 1.17 -11.88 -20.84
C ASP A 180 -0.03 -11.26 -20.10
N ALA A 181 -0.03 -11.22 -18.76
CA ALA A 181 -1.10 -10.58 -18.01
C ALA A 181 -0.95 -9.05 -17.94
N LYS A 182 -2.08 -8.33 -17.86
CA LYS A 182 -2.13 -6.95 -17.37
C LYS A 182 -2.24 -6.99 -15.84
N VAL A 183 -1.32 -6.28 -15.17
CA VAL A 183 -1.17 -6.29 -13.72
C VAL A 183 -1.59 -4.94 -13.14
N ARG A 184 -2.26 -5.01 -11.98
CA ARG A 184 -2.55 -3.87 -11.11
C ARG A 184 -2.09 -4.18 -9.70
N VAL A 185 -1.38 -3.26 -9.06
CA VAL A 185 -0.93 -3.40 -7.66
C VAL A 185 -1.61 -2.35 -6.80
N LEU A 186 -2.43 -2.75 -5.83
CA LEU A 186 -3.05 -1.85 -4.85
C LEU A 186 -2.14 -1.71 -3.63
N SER A 187 -1.38 -0.61 -3.57
CA SER A 187 -0.56 -0.24 -2.40
C SER A 187 -0.24 1.28 -2.43
N PRO A 188 -0.17 1.95 -1.25
CA PRO A 188 0.36 3.30 -1.14
C PRO A 188 1.89 3.32 -1.08
N ASP A 189 2.57 2.18 -1.05
CA ASP A 189 4.03 2.17 -0.98
C ASP A 189 4.64 2.73 -2.27
N LYS A 190 5.52 3.73 -2.13
CA LYS A 190 6.22 4.34 -3.25
C LYS A 190 7.24 3.38 -3.86
N ASP A 191 7.68 2.38 -3.12
CA ASP A 191 8.64 1.38 -3.58
C ASP A 191 8.09 0.57 -4.75
N PHE A 192 6.78 0.51 -4.99
CA PHE A 192 6.26 -0.14 -6.21
C PHE A 192 6.45 0.69 -7.48
N PHE A 193 6.90 1.95 -7.40
CA PHE A 193 7.16 2.76 -8.60
C PHE A 193 8.21 2.11 -9.50
N GLN A 194 9.16 1.35 -8.94
CA GLN A 194 10.18 0.60 -9.70
C GLN A 194 9.62 -0.52 -10.59
N LEU A 195 8.36 -0.92 -10.43
CA LEU A 195 7.72 -1.97 -11.23
C LEU A 195 6.83 -1.43 -12.36
N ILE A 196 6.57 -0.12 -12.42
CA ILE A 196 5.68 0.47 -13.41
C ILE A 196 6.17 0.16 -14.82
N SER A 197 5.25 -0.27 -15.69
CA SER A 197 5.56 -0.66 -17.07
C SER A 197 4.29 -0.59 -17.94
N PRO A 198 4.38 -0.80 -19.27
CA PRO A 198 3.18 -0.84 -20.12
C PRO A 198 2.15 -1.91 -19.72
N SER A 199 2.57 -2.94 -18.97
CA SER A 199 1.70 -4.02 -18.48
C SER A 199 1.36 -3.91 -17.00
N LEU A 200 1.99 -3.01 -16.23
CA LEU A 200 1.76 -2.84 -14.80
C LEU A 200 1.44 -1.39 -14.45
N ARG A 201 0.30 -1.19 -13.78
CA ARG A 201 -0.05 0.10 -13.17
C ARG A 201 -0.31 -0.08 -11.69
N LEU A 202 -0.03 0.94 -10.91
CA LEU A 202 -0.39 0.98 -9.50
C LEU A 202 -1.82 1.50 -9.34
N LEU A 203 -2.48 1.02 -8.30
CA LEU A 203 -3.74 1.52 -7.81
C LEU A 203 -3.44 2.21 -6.48
N ARG A 204 -3.63 3.53 -6.44
CA ARG A 204 -3.29 4.37 -5.29
C ARG A 204 -4.56 4.85 -4.60
N PHE A 205 -4.56 4.91 -3.27
CA PHE A 205 -5.65 5.53 -2.54
C PHE A 205 -5.66 7.04 -2.81
N VAL A 206 -6.85 7.60 -3.05
CA VAL A 206 -6.96 9.07 -3.03
C VAL A 206 -6.72 9.55 -1.58
N PRO A 207 -5.97 10.64 -1.36
CA PRO A 207 -5.70 11.12 -0.01
C PRO A 207 -6.98 11.37 0.79
N ARG A 208 -8.01 11.95 0.15
CA ARG A 208 -9.34 12.22 0.74
C ARG A 208 -10.43 11.38 0.06
N GLY A 209 -11.20 10.64 0.86
CA GLY A 209 -12.35 9.87 0.39
C GLY A 209 -12.11 8.35 0.30
N SER A 210 -12.83 7.67 -0.59
CA SER A 210 -12.75 6.21 -0.84
C SER A 210 -12.29 5.87 -2.27
N GLY A 211 -11.83 6.85 -3.03
CA GLY A 211 -11.33 6.69 -4.39
C GLY A 211 -10.08 5.80 -4.48
N ILE A 212 -9.93 5.15 -5.63
CA ILE A 212 -8.70 4.50 -6.05
C ILE A 212 -8.37 5.10 -7.41
N VAL A 213 -7.14 5.57 -7.59
CA VAL A 213 -6.66 6.15 -8.86
C VAL A 213 -5.58 5.27 -9.46
N SER A 214 -5.59 5.18 -10.79
CA SER A 214 -4.58 4.47 -11.55
C SER A 214 -3.33 5.34 -11.68
N PHE A 215 -2.14 4.76 -11.52
CA PHE A 215 -0.86 5.44 -11.68
C PHE A 215 0.06 4.54 -12.53
N GLY A 216 0.43 5.00 -13.72
CA GLY A 216 1.26 4.30 -14.68
C GLY A 216 2.41 5.16 -15.18
N LEU A 217 2.89 4.87 -16.39
CA LEU A 217 4.05 5.54 -16.98
C LEU A 217 3.81 7.03 -17.20
N GLU A 218 2.57 7.41 -17.55
CA GLU A 218 2.22 8.80 -17.83
C GLU A 218 2.36 9.66 -16.58
N GLU A 219 1.79 9.21 -15.46
CA GLU A 219 1.90 9.90 -14.19
C GLU A 219 3.32 9.82 -13.60
N PHE A 220 4.05 8.73 -13.86
CA PHE A 220 5.44 8.58 -13.46
C PHE A 220 6.34 9.61 -14.17
N HIS A 221 6.28 9.69 -15.50
CA HIS A 221 7.07 10.66 -16.26
C HIS A 221 6.68 12.11 -15.97
N ALA A 222 5.38 12.37 -15.72
CA ALA A 222 4.94 13.70 -15.29
C ALA A 222 5.60 14.16 -13.98
N ARG A 223 5.95 13.23 -13.08
CA ARG A 223 6.58 13.54 -11.79
C ARG A 223 8.12 13.47 -11.83
N PHE A 224 8.69 12.51 -12.55
CA PHE A 224 10.12 12.18 -12.51
C PHE A 224 10.87 12.49 -13.82
N GLY A 225 10.18 13.01 -14.84
CA GLY A 225 10.75 13.32 -16.15
C GLY A 225 11.12 12.06 -16.93
N ASP A 226 12.24 12.11 -17.63
CA ASP A 226 12.72 11.03 -18.52
C ASP A 226 13.36 9.84 -17.79
N LEU A 227 13.27 9.81 -16.45
CA LEU A 227 13.73 8.65 -15.70
C LEU A 227 12.82 7.47 -15.99
N SER A 228 13.43 6.29 -16.12
CA SER A 228 12.68 5.04 -16.15
C SER A 228 12.21 4.64 -14.75
N PRO A 229 11.06 3.94 -14.63
CA PRO A 229 10.64 3.32 -13.37
C PRO A 229 11.75 2.55 -12.65
N SER A 230 12.55 1.77 -13.38
CA SER A 230 13.66 1.00 -12.81
C SER A 230 14.73 1.85 -12.10
N GLN A 231 14.87 3.13 -12.46
CA GLN A 231 15.79 4.08 -11.80
C GLN A 231 15.19 4.68 -10.52
N PHE A 232 13.92 4.40 -10.19
CA PHE A 232 13.31 4.87 -8.94
C PHE A 232 14.05 4.33 -7.71
N VAL A 233 14.66 3.14 -7.81
CA VAL A 233 15.54 2.57 -6.78
C VAL A 233 16.73 3.48 -6.47
N ASP A 234 17.28 4.16 -7.48
CA ASP A 234 18.41 5.09 -7.30
C ASP A 234 17.94 6.38 -6.62
N ILE A 235 16.71 6.83 -6.89
CA ILE A 235 16.11 7.97 -6.18
C ILE A 235 15.99 7.64 -4.70
N LEU A 236 15.41 6.48 -4.38
CA LEU A 236 15.24 6.01 -2.99
C LEU A 236 16.58 5.86 -2.28
N ALA A 237 17.57 5.26 -2.93
CA ALA A 237 18.91 5.11 -2.37
C ALA A 237 19.55 6.46 -2.01
N LEU A 238 19.40 7.46 -2.88
CA LEU A 238 19.96 8.78 -2.68
C LEU A 238 19.25 9.56 -1.57
N MET A 239 17.93 9.48 -1.47
CA MET A 239 17.17 10.23 -0.48
C MET A 239 17.05 9.53 0.87
N GLY A 240 17.24 8.21 0.90
CA GLY A 240 16.98 7.36 2.06
C GLY A 240 15.48 7.27 2.41
N ASP A 241 15.18 6.53 3.46
CA ASP A 241 13.83 6.42 4.01
C ASP A 241 13.87 6.46 5.53
N LYS A 242 13.37 7.55 6.11
CA LYS A 242 13.34 7.71 7.57
C LYS A 242 12.39 6.75 8.27
N ILE A 243 11.29 6.35 7.61
CA ILE A 243 10.28 5.45 8.18
C ILE A 243 10.88 4.06 8.35
N ASP A 244 11.69 3.64 7.37
CA ASP A 244 12.35 2.33 7.35
C ASP A 244 13.77 2.36 7.89
N ASN A 245 14.19 3.52 8.41
CA ASN A 245 15.52 3.79 8.91
C ASN A 245 16.63 3.51 7.87
N ILE A 246 16.32 3.70 6.58
CA ILE A 246 17.26 3.55 5.48
C ILE A 246 18.06 4.86 5.34
N PRO A 247 19.39 4.83 5.43
CA PRO A 247 20.20 6.04 5.29
C PRO A 247 20.11 6.59 3.86
N GLY A 248 20.35 7.89 3.71
CA GLY A 248 20.39 8.57 2.42
C GLY A 248 21.57 9.52 2.37
N VAL A 249 21.90 10.00 1.19
CA VAL A 249 23.01 10.94 1.01
C VAL A 249 22.59 12.32 1.55
N SER A 250 23.37 12.82 2.51
CA SER A 250 23.07 14.09 3.18
C SER A 250 22.91 15.23 2.18
N GLY A 251 21.78 15.94 2.27
CA GLY A 251 21.48 17.07 1.40
C GLY A 251 20.91 16.71 0.03
N ILE A 252 20.64 15.44 -0.24
CA ILE A 252 19.93 14.97 -1.43
C ILE A 252 18.54 14.50 -1.00
N GLY A 253 17.50 15.21 -1.47
CA GLY A 253 16.10 14.75 -1.41
C GLY A 253 15.58 14.44 -2.80
N GLU A 254 14.31 14.02 -2.92
CA GLU A 254 13.68 13.58 -4.19
C GLU A 254 14.00 14.50 -5.38
N LYS A 255 13.77 15.82 -5.24
CA LYS A 255 14.01 16.79 -6.33
C LYS A 255 15.48 16.85 -6.77
N THR A 256 16.41 16.73 -5.82
CA THR A 256 17.84 16.76 -6.12
C THR A 256 18.27 15.43 -6.73
N ALA A 257 17.78 14.30 -6.21
CA ALA A 257 18.05 12.97 -6.75
C ALA A 257 17.61 12.86 -8.20
N VAL A 258 16.38 13.29 -8.53
CA VAL A 258 15.86 13.30 -9.91
C VAL A 258 16.76 14.10 -10.84
N LYS A 259 17.15 15.33 -10.45
CA LYS A 259 18.04 16.18 -11.27
C LYS A 259 19.40 15.53 -11.51
N LEU A 260 19.97 14.90 -10.49
CA LEU A 260 21.26 14.22 -10.62
C LEU A 260 21.14 13.01 -11.54
N LEU A 261 20.12 12.17 -11.38
CA LEU A 261 19.94 10.98 -12.21
C LEU A 261 19.61 11.32 -13.67
N GLN A 262 18.94 12.45 -13.94
CA GLN A 262 18.76 12.93 -15.31
C GLN A 262 20.08 13.32 -15.98
N VAL A 263 21.06 13.79 -15.22
CA VAL A 263 22.38 14.20 -15.75
C VAL A 263 23.34 13.01 -15.86
N TYR A 264 23.39 12.16 -14.84
CA TYR A 264 24.39 11.08 -14.72
C TYR A 264 23.85 9.70 -15.12
N GLY A 265 22.54 9.58 -15.35
CA GLY A 265 21.87 8.34 -15.71
C GLY A 265 21.54 7.48 -14.48
N ASN A 266 22.54 6.97 -13.77
CA ASN A 266 22.32 6.04 -12.64
C ASN A 266 23.21 6.39 -11.44
N LEU A 267 22.92 5.73 -10.31
CA LEU A 267 23.68 5.92 -9.08
C LEU A 267 25.18 5.65 -9.26
N GLU A 268 25.54 4.57 -9.95
CA GLU A 268 26.93 4.16 -10.14
C GLU A 268 27.74 5.24 -10.88
N ASN A 269 27.18 5.80 -11.95
CA ASN A 269 27.79 6.88 -12.71
C ASN A 269 27.86 8.18 -11.89
N LEU A 270 26.81 8.52 -11.14
CA LEU A 270 26.81 9.68 -10.26
C LEU A 270 27.94 9.60 -9.22
N ILE A 271 28.16 8.42 -8.62
CA ILE A 271 29.20 8.22 -7.61
C ILE A 271 30.61 8.27 -8.22
N LYS A 272 30.78 7.79 -9.46
CA LYS A 272 32.05 7.92 -10.21
C LYS A 272 32.37 9.37 -10.53
N GLU A 273 31.36 10.14 -10.93
CA GLU A 273 31.47 11.54 -11.35
C GLU A 273 31.21 12.54 -10.22
N ARG A 274 31.20 12.10 -8.95
CA ARG A 274 30.78 12.93 -7.81
C ARG A 274 31.58 14.23 -7.63
N ASN A 275 32.83 14.25 -8.08
CA ASN A 275 33.70 15.44 -8.07
C ASN A 275 33.19 16.54 -9.03
N ASN A 276 32.41 16.18 -10.04
CA ASN A 276 31.87 17.08 -11.05
C ASN A 276 30.44 17.57 -10.71
N VAL A 277 29.89 17.11 -9.58
CA VAL A 277 28.52 17.45 -9.16
C VAL A 277 28.43 18.92 -8.76
N LYS A 278 27.54 19.66 -9.43
CA LYS A 278 27.24 21.05 -9.11
C LYS A 278 26.39 21.15 -7.85
N GLY A 279 26.75 22.08 -6.97
CA GLY A 279 26.03 22.38 -5.73
C GLY A 279 26.73 21.85 -4.49
N LYS A 280 27.16 22.78 -3.62
CA LYS A 280 28.02 22.49 -2.45
C LYS A 280 27.45 21.42 -1.52
N ARG A 281 26.14 21.44 -1.26
CA ARG A 281 25.51 20.51 -0.30
C ARG A 281 25.46 19.08 -0.82
N ALA A 282 25.02 18.88 -2.06
CA ALA A 282 24.92 17.54 -2.67
C ALA A 282 26.31 16.94 -2.94
N SER A 283 27.23 17.75 -3.46
CA SER A 283 28.63 17.33 -3.68
C SER A 283 29.30 16.91 -2.37
N ASN A 284 29.19 17.73 -1.31
CA ASN A 284 29.72 17.36 0.01
C ASN A 284 29.10 16.06 0.53
N GLY A 285 27.78 15.90 0.43
CA GLY A 285 27.09 14.66 0.83
C GLY A 285 27.65 13.42 0.13
N LEU A 286 27.77 13.47 -1.20
CA LEU A 286 28.32 12.38 -2.02
C LEU A 286 29.79 12.10 -1.71
N MET A 287 30.58 13.12 -1.39
CA MET A 287 31.99 12.97 -1.02
C MET A 287 32.18 12.37 0.38
N THR A 288 31.24 12.62 1.29
CA THR A 288 31.25 12.06 2.65
C THR A 288 30.61 10.69 2.76
N ASP A 289 29.84 10.25 1.75
CA ASP A 289 29.25 8.92 1.70
C ASP A 289 30.34 7.84 1.63
N LYS A 290 30.29 6.89 2.56
CA LYS A 290 31.27 5.80 2.69
C LYS A 290 30.78 4.49 2.04
N GLY A 291 29.82 4.56 1.13
CA GLY A 291 29.16 3.42 0.51
C GLY A 291 27.79 3.09 1.10
N GLU A 292 27.27 3.91 2.02
CA GLU A 292 25.93 3.73 2.60
C GLU A 292 24.86 3.79 1.50
N VAL A 293 25.03 4.66 0.49
CA VAL A 293 24.11 4.75 -0.64
C VAL A 293 23.92 3.43 -1.40
N PHE A 294 24.97 2.58 -1.50
CA PHE A 294 24.85 1.27 -2.13
C PHE A 294 24.14 0.25 -1.24
N LEU A 295 24.33 0.34 0.08
CA LEU A 295 23.53 -0.43 1.04
C LEU A 295 22.06 -0.03 0.93
N SER A 296 21.76 1.27 0.90
CA SER A 296 20.40 1.79 0.74
C SER A 296 19.77 1.31 -0.56
N LYS A 297 20.50 1.36 -1.69
CA LYS A 297 20.05 0.79 -2.96
C LYS A 297 19.67 -0.69 -2.81
N ARG A 298 20.50 -1.50 -2.15
CA ARG A 298 20.20 -2.92 -1.92
C ARG A 298 18.97 -3.15 -1.04
N LEU A 299 18.75 -2.31 -0.03
CA LEU A 299 17.60 -2.38 0.87
C LEU A 299 16.29 -2.01 0.16
N VAL A 300 16.27 -0.94 -0.63
CA VAL A 300 15.07 -0.47 -1.34
C VAL A 300 14.77 -1.21 -2.64
N THR A 301 15.71 -2.03 -3.14
CA THR A 301 15.47 -2.87 -4.32
C THR A 301 14.48 -3.98 -3.97
N LEU A 302 13.32 -3.99 -4.62
CA LEU A 302 12.36 -5.10 -4.54
C LEU A 302 12.89 -6.34 -5.26
N ARG A 303 12.76 -7.51 -4.65
CA ARG A 303 13.07 -8.79 -5.31
C ARG A 303 11.94 -9.16 -6.27
N THR A 304 12.29 -9.43 -7.51
CA THR A 304 11.33 -9.73 -8.60
C THR A 304 11.49 -11.15 -9.17
N ASP A 305 12.47 -11.88 -8.65
CA ASP A 305 12.96 -13.16 -9.14
C ASP A 305 13.12 -14.18 -8.01
N LEU A 306 12.31 -14.06 -6.94
CA LEU A 306 12.31 -15.04 -5.87
C LEU A 306 12.02 -16.44 -6.45
N PRO A 307 12.83 -17.46 -6.11
CA PRO A 307 12.65 -18.81 -6.63
C PRO A 307 11.26 -19.39 -6.36
N HIS A 308 10.80 -20.27 -7.24
CA HIS A 308 9.49 -20.91 -7.10
C HIS A 308 9.35 -21.72 -5.80
N TYR A 309 10.43 -22.30 -5.26
CA TYR A 309 10.38 -22.99 -3.97
C TYR A 309 10.17 -22.04 -2.78
N ILE A 310 10.40 -20.73 -2.95
CA ILE A 310 10.10 -19.69 -1.94
C ILE A 310 8.69 -19.11 -2.18
N VAL A 311 8.35 -18.80 -3.44
CA VAL A 311 7.04 -18.28 -3.84
C VAL A 311 6.37 -19.32 -4.77
N PRO A 312 5.72 -20.36 -4.21
CA PRO A 312 5.23 -21.51 -4.97
C PRO A 312 3.86 -21.25 -5.61
N TYR A 313 3.75 -20.14 -6.33
CA TYR A 313 2.49 -19.74 -6.97
C TYR A 313 2.70 -19.38 -8.44
N SER A 314 1.69 -19.72 -9.22
CA SER A 314 1.53 -19.34 -10.62
C SER A 314 0.36 -18.38 -10.79
N LEU A 315 0.19 -17.83 -11.99
CA LEU A 315 -0.94 -16.96 -12.27
C LEU A 315 -2.28 -17.68 -12.06
N ASP A 316 -2.39 -18.95 -12.46
CA ASP A 316 -3.65 -19.70 -12.42
C ASP A 316 -4.14 -19.99 -10.99
N ASP A 317 -3.23 -19.98 -10.01
CA ASP A 317 -3.57 -20.10 -8.58
C ASP A 317 -4.42 -18.93 -8.08
N PHE A 318 -4.41 -17.81 -8.79
CA PHE A 318 -5.13 -16.60 -8.42
C PHE A 318 -6.39 -16.40 -9.25
N LEU A 319 -6.79 -17.38 -10.07
CA LEU A 319 -8.03 -17.31 -10.84
C LEU A 319 -9.20 -17.13 -9.87
N TYR A 320 -9.93 -16.02 -10.02
CA TYR A 320 -11.05 -15.76 -9.15
C TYR A 320 -12.17 -16.77 -9.41
N LYS A 321 -12.60 -17.46 -8.36
CA LYS A 321 -13.73 -18.38 -8.37
C LYS A 321 -14.70 -17.96 -7.28
N GLN A 322 -15.98 -18.07 -7.56
CA GLN A 322 -16.99 -17.86 -6.53
C GLN A 322 -16.84 -18.91 -5.42
N PRO A 323 -17.25 -18.57 -4.18
CA PRO A 323 -17.32 -19.55 -3.11
C PRO A 323 -18.25 -20.71 -3.49
N GLN A 324 -17.83 -21.93 -3.19
CA GLN A 324 -18.57 -23.15 -3.54
C GLN A 324 -19.92 -23.26 -2.82
N ASP A 325 -20.03 -22.64 -1.65
CA ASP A 325 -21.23 -22.61 -0.81
C ASP A 325 -22.18 -21.46 -1.16
N GLY A 326 -22.04 -20.88 -2.36
CA GLY A 326 -22.80 -19.69 -2.78
C GLY A 326 -22.50 -18.44 -1.92
N GLY A 327 -21.42 -18.47 -1.14
CA GLY A 327 -20.99 -17.37 -0.29
C GLY A 327 -21.63 -17.34 1.10
N GLN A 328 -22.33 -18.41 1.50
CA GLN A 328 -23.03 -18.46 2.78
C GLN A 328 -22.06 -18.31 3.97
N HIS A 329 -20.88 -18.90 3.92
CA HIS A 329 -19.85 -18.78 4.95
C HIS A 329 -19.39 -17.32 5.10
N PHE A 330 -19.16 -16.60 4.00
CA PHE A 330 -18.81 -15.18 4.03
C PHE A 330 -19.93 -14.35 4.67
N LEU A 331 -21.19 -14.57 4.27
CA LEU A 331 -22.34 -13.85 4.80
C LEU A 331 -22.51 -14.10 6.31
N ASN A 332 -22.30 -15.33 6.76
CA ASN A 332 -22.34 -15.68 8.18
C ASN A 332 -21.24 -14.97 8.97
N LEU A 333 -20.00 -14.94 8.45
CA LEU A 333 -18.89 -14.22 9.08
C LEU A 333 -19.16 -12.72 9.17
N VAL A 334 -19.64 -12.10 8.08
CA VAL A 334 -19.98 -10.67 8.06
C VAL A 334 -21.11 -10.38 9.03
N LYS A 335 -22.16 -11.21 9.09
CA LYS A 335 -23.26 -11.04 10.05
C LYS A 335 -22.82 -11.19 11.50
N ALA A 336 -21.95 -12.16 11.79
CA ALA A 336 -21.40 -12.39 13.12
C ALA A 336 -20.49 -11.25 13.59
N MET A 337 -19.61 -10.72 12.72
CA MET A 337 -18.84 -9.51 13.03
C MET A 337 -19.77 -8.29 13.16
N GLY A 338 -20.80 -8.23 12.33
CA GLY A 338 -21.77 -7.16 12.29
C GLY A 338 -22.56 -6.97 13.58
N SER A 339 -22.68 -8.00 14.44
CA SER A 339 -23.40 -7.86 15.72
C SER A 339 -22.69 -6.95 16.74
N PHE A 340 -21.43 -6.57 16.48
CA PHE A 340 -20.66 -5.66 17.32
C PHE A 340 -20.77 -4.19 16.88
N VAL A 341 -21.46 -3.87 15.79
CA VAL A 341 -21.60 -2.51 15.25
C VAL A 341 -23.06 -2.23 14.89
N GLU A 342 -23.55 -1.02 15.13
CA GLU A 342 -24.84 -0.61 14.57
C GLU A 342 -24.67 0.01 13.17
N GLY A 343 -25.78 0.10 12.42
CA GLY A 343 -25.82 0.74 11.11
C GLY A 343 -25.75 -0.19 9.88
N PRO A 344 -25.77 0.39 8.67
CA PRO A 344 -26.06 -0.35 7.43
C PRO A 344 -24.85 -1.08 6.83
N PHE A 345 -23.72 -1.15 7.55
CA PHE A 345 -22.44 -1.66 7.00
C PHE A 345 -22.54 -3.10 6.51
N VAL A 346 -23.20 -3.97 7.29
CA VAL A 346 -23.46 -5.37 6.93
C VAL A 346 -24.26 -5.46 5.63
N ASN A 347 -25.36 -4.72 5.56
CA ASN A 347 -26.27 -4.74 4.42
C ASN A 347 -25.61 -4.23 3.14
N ASP A 348 -24.77 -3.18 3.21
CA ASP A 348 -24.03 -2.69 2.04
C ASP A 348 -23.01 -3.71 1.56
N LEU A 349 -22.23 -4.29 2.48
CA LEU A 349 -21.20 -5.27 2.14
C LEU A 349 -21.81 -6.53 1.53
N GLU A 350 -22.89 -7.05 2.12
CA GLU A 350 -23.65 -8.17 1.59
C GLU A 350 -24.18 -7.89 0.19
N ARG A 351 -24.85 -6.74 -0.01
CA ARG A 351 -25.40 -6.33 -1.31
C ARG A 351 -24.32 -6.25 -2.39
N ARG A 352 -23.19 -5.61 -2.08
CA ARG A 352 -22.08 -5.44 -3.03
C ARG A 352 -21.42 -6.77 -3.36
N THR A 353 -21.26 -7.66 -2.38
CA THR A 353 -20.67 -8.98 -2.59
C THR A 353 -21.61 -9.89 -3.40
N LYS A 354 -22.91 -9.91 -3.11
CA LYS A 354 -23.90 -10.63 -3.94
C LYS A 354 -23.96 -10.10 -5.38
N LYS A 355 -23.80 -8.79 -5.57
CA LYS A 355 -23.69 -8.19 -6.91
C LYS A 355 -22.42 -8.64 -7.62
N LEU A 356 -21.30 -8.72 -6.89
CA LEU A 356 -20.04 -9.24 -7.42
C LEU A 356 -20.20 -10.69 -7.90
N TRP A 357 -20.67 -11.60 -7.06
CA TRP A 357 -20.81 -13.01 -7.44
C TRP A 357 -21.72 -13.19 -8.67
N ARG A 358 -22.85 -12.47 -8.75
CA ARG A 358 -23.71 -12.49 -9.95
C ARG A 358 -23.02 -12.06 -11.24
N ARG A 359 -21.96 -11.23 -11.18
CA ARG A 359 -21.19 -10.79 -12.35
C ARG A 359 -20.22 -11.86 -12.87
N TYR A 360 -19.83 -12.79 -12.00
CA TYR A 360 -18.88 -13.86 -12.30
C TYR A 360 -19.57 -15.23 -12.46
N LEU A 361 -20.91 -15.25 -12.52
CA LEU A 361 -21.71 -16.38 -13.03
C LEU A 361 -21.66 -16.33 -14.55
#